data_AF-A0A1B6EM16-F1
#
_entry.id   AF-A0A1B6EM16-F1
#
_cell.length_a   1.000
_cell.length_b   1.000
_cell.length_c   1.000
_cell.angle_alpha   90.00
_cell.angle_beta   90.00
_cell.angle_gamma   90.00
#
_symmetry.space_group_name_H-M   'P 1'
#
loop_
_entity.id
_entity.type
_entity.pdbx_description
1 polymer ?
#
loop_
_entity_poly.entity_id
_entity_poly.type
_entity_poly.pdbx_seq_one_letter_code
_entity_poly.pdbx_strand_id
1 'polypeptide(L)'
;KHIFVIFHLLFQVRQIVTDTMNNIHPIYNIKRLMIQRELAKDPKLCNENWERFLPKFVNKNISKRKQPKNKKIKKPYTPFPPPQPLSKVDIMLESGQYFLKDEQRKKRKNEMKEKKQQEANKARQEKRNKAFEPPDESLLKRPSSTVNKSSDVNIEILKKNIKKLKKK
;
A
#
# COMPACT_ATOMS: atom_id res chain seq x y z
N LYS A 1 -12.66 58.07 -28.78
CA LYS A 1 -13.57 56.90 -28.67
C LYS A 1 -12.93 55.62 -29.20
N HIS A 2 -12.40 55.59 -30.45
CA HIS A 2 -11.76 54.39 -31.03
C HIS A 2 -10.60 53.80 -30.21
N ILE A 3 -9.68 54.63 -29.72
CA ILE A 3 -8.52 54.15 -28.93
C ILE A 3 -8.95 53.42 -27.65
N PHE A 4 -9.94 53.95 -26.92
CA PHE A 4 -10.43 53.36 -25.67
C PHE A 4 -11.12 52.00 -25.89
N VAL A 5 -11.85 51.85 -27.00
CA VAL A 5 -12.49 50.57 -27.40
C VAL A 5 -11.44 49.51 -27.72
N ILE A 6 -10.34 49.89 -28.39
CA ILE A 6 -9.24 48.98 -28.72
C ILE A 6 -8.57 48.43 -27.45
N PHE A 7 -8.30 49.29 -26.45
CA PHE A 7 -7.70 48.85 -25.19
C PHE A 7 -8.59 47.87 -24.42
N HIS A 8 -9.91 48.12 -24.38
CA HIS A 8 -10.85 47.23 -23.71
C HIS A 8 -10.92 45.85 -24.37
N LEU A 9 -10.93 45.79 -25.71
CA LEU A 9 -10.94 44.53 -26.45
C LEU A 9 -9.65 43.73 -26.24
N LEU A 10 -8.50 44.40 -26.23
CA LEU A 10 -7.21 43.75 -26.03
C LEU A 10 -7.10 43.10 -24.65
N PHE A 11 -7.62 43.77 -23.61
CA PHE A 11 -7.71 43.21 -22.26
C PHE A 11 -8.62 41.97 -22.21
N GLN A 12 -9.79 42.02 -22.85
CA GLN A 12 -10.71 40.87 -22.93
C GLN A 12 -10.07 39.66 -23.64
N VAL A 13 -9.41 39.88 -24.78
CA VAL A 13 -8.74 38.80 -25.53
C VAL A 13 -7.61 38.20 -24.70
N ARG A 14 -6.78 39.04 -24.05
CA ARG A 14 -5.72 38.57 -23.15
C ARG A 14 -6.30 37.69 -22.05
N GLN A 15 -7.39 38.11 -21.41
CA GLN A 15 -8.05 37.34 -20.36
C GLN A 15 -8.57 35.99 -20.86
N ILE A 16 -9.20 35.97 -22.05
CA ILE A 16 -9.68 34.72 -22.67
C ILE A 16 -8.53 33.75 -22.91
N VAL A 17 -7.41 34.23 -23.46
CA VAL A 17 -6.24 33.40 -23.76
C VAL A 17 -5.64 32.85 -22.46
N THR A 18 -5.44 33.69 -21.43
CA THR A 18 -4.89 33.23 -20.14
C THR A 18 -5.78 32.20 -19.47
N ASP A 19 -7.11 32.39 -19.50
CA ASP A 19 -8.06 31.43 -18.93
C ASP A 19 -8.04 30.11 -19.70
N THR A 20 -7.92 30.18 -21.03
CA THR A 20 -7.82 28.98 -21.89
C THR A 20 -6.57 28.17 -21.57
N MET A 21 -5.44 28.84 -21.29
CA MET A 21 -4.21 28.17 -20.84
C MET A 21 -4.36 27.54 -19.45
N ASN A 22 -5.24 28.08 -18.60
CA ASN A 22 -5.55 27.55 -17.27
C ASN A 22 -6.64 26.46 -17.27
N ASN A 23 -6.84 25.77 -18.41
CA ASN A 23 -7.81 24.69 -18.58
C ASN A 23 -9.28 25.13 -18.37
N ILE A 24 -9.60 26.39 -18.70
CA ILE A 24 -10.97 26.91 -18.76
C ILE A 24 -11.38 26.98 -20.24
N HIS A 25 -12.42 26.26 -20.64
CA HIS A 25 -12.81 26.20 -22.05
C HIS A 25 -13.27 27.58 -22.58
N PRO A 26 -12.81 28.04 -23.77
CA PRO A 26 -13.09 29.39 -24.28
C PRO A 26 -14.59 29.69 -24.45
N ILE A 27 -15.41 28.66 -24.66
CA ILE A 27 -16.89 28.78 -24.72
C ILE A 27 -17.49 29.49 -23.50
N TYR A 28 -16.86 29.33 -22.32
CA TYR A 28 -17.33 29.94 -21.09
C TYR A 28 -17.17 31.46 -21.10
N ASN A 29 -16.00 31.91 -21.57
CA ASN A 29 -15.72 33.33 -21.71
C ASN A 29 -16.53 33.96 -22.86
N ILE A 30 -16.75 33.23 -23.96
CA ILE A 30 -17.62 33.67 -25.05
C ILE A 30 -19.05 33.86 -24.55
N LYS A 31 -19.62 32.88 -23.83
CA LYS A 31 -20.97 32.99 -23.24
C LYS A 31 -21.06 34.17 -22.27
N ARG A 32 -20.04 34.39 -21.43
CA ARG A 32 -19.95 35.53 -20.51
C ARG A 32 -19.97 36.87 -21.26
N LEU A 33 -19.18 37.00 -22.33
CA LEU A 33 -19.12 38.20 -23.17
C LEU A 33 -20.43 38.47 -23.90
N MET A 34 -21.12 37.44 -24.38
CA MET A 34 -22.43 37.58 -25.01
C MET A 34 -23.45 38.20 -24.04
N ILE A 35 -23.54 37.67 -22.82
CA ILE A 35 -24.46 38.16 -21.79
C ILE A 35 -24.10 39.60 -21.38
N GLN A 36 -22.81 39.90 -21.19
CA GLN A 36 -22.36 41.27 -20.88
C GLN A 36 -22.74 42.27 -21.97
N ARG A 37 -22.67 41.90 -23.25
CA ARG A 37 -23.07 42.77 -24.37
C ARG A 37 -24.56 43.05 -24.38
N GLU A 38 -25.40 42.06 -24.05
CA GLU A 38 -26.85 42.28 -23.95
C GLU A 38 -27.20 43.15 -22.73
N LEU A 39 -26.62 42.86 -21.56
CA LEU A 39 -26.86 43.66 -20.34
C LEU A 39 -26.38 45.12 -20.48
N ALA A 40 -25.31 45.35 -21.23
CA ALA A 40 -24.82 46.71 -21.51
C ALA A 40 -25.79 47.54 -22.38
N LYS A 41 -26.67 46.90 -23.16
CA LYS A 41 -27.70 47.59 -23.94
C LYS A 41 -28.86 48.08 -23.07
N ASP A 42 -29.11 47.43 -21.93
CA ASP A 42 -30.20 47.78 -21.04
C ASP A 42 -29.84 48.99 -20.14
N PRO A 43 -30.51 50.15 -20.30
CA PRO A 43 -30.16 51.37 -19.56
C PRO A 43 -30.54 51.30 -18.06
N LYS A 44 -31.33 50.31 -17.63
CA LYS A 44 -31.73 50.14 -16.23
C LYS A 44 -30.65 49.42 -15.41
N LEU A 45 -29.89 48.52 -16.02
CA LEU A 45 -28.92 47.66 -15.35
C LEU A 45 -27.48 48.18 -15.48
N CYS A 46 -27.23 49.25 -16.23
CA CYS A 46 -25.88 49.77 -16.49
C CYS A 46 -25.12 50.21 -15.23
N ASN A 47 -25.83 50.60 -14.17
CA ASN A 47 -25.25 51.03 -12.89
C ASN A 47 -25.24 49.93 -11.82
N GLU A 48 -25.75 48.73 -12.12
CA GLU A 48 -25.88 47.62 -11.18
C GLU A 48 -24.76 46.57 -11.37
N ASN A 49 -24.51 45.76 -10.34
CA ASN A 49 -23.54 44.68 -10.42
C ASN A 49 -24.08 43.49 -11.25
N TRP A 50 -23.44 43.18 -12.38
CA TRP A 50 -23.84 42.10 -13.29
C TRP A 50 -23.44 40.68 -12.83
N GLU A 51 -22.71 40.52 -11.73
CA GLU A 51 -22.21 39.21 -11.28
C GLU A 51 -23.27 38.12 -11.12
N ARG A 52 -24.52 38.50 -10.83
CA ARG A 52 -25.65 37.57 -10.69
C ARG A 52 -26.07 36.94 -12.01
N PHE A 53 -25.95 37.68 -13.11
CA PHE A 53 -26.33 37.25 -14.45
C PHE A 53 -25.20 36.53 -15.19
N LEU A 54 -23.96 36.70 -14.70
CA LEU A 54 -22.80 36.09 -15.30
C LEU A 54 -22.62 34.63 -14.85
N PRO A 55 -22.50 33.67 -15.79
CA PRO A 55 -22.22 32.27 -15.45
C PRO A 55 -20.87 32.13 -14.71
N LYS A 56 -20.91 31.55 -13.49
CA LYS A 56 -19.71 31.24 -12.70
C LYS A 56 -19.34 29.77 -12.89
N PHE A 57 -18.30 29.50 -13.69
CA PHE A 57 -17.80 28.14 -13.90
C PHE A 57 -16.76 27.81 -12.82
N VAL A 58 -17.20 27.12 -11.78
CA VAL A 58 -16.31 26.59 -10.74
C VAL A 58 -15.91 25.17 -11.14
N ASN A 59 -14.61 24.89 -11.18
CA ASN A 59 -14.12 23.54 -11.39
C ASN A 59 -14.64 22.64 -10.27
N LYS A 60 -15.49 21.67 -10.63
CA LYS A 60 -15.98 20.63 -9.72
C LYS A 60 -14.87 19.61 -9.47
N ASN A 61 -13.81 20.04 -8.80
CA ASN A 61 -12.76 19.14 -8.32
C ASN A 61 -13.35 18.30 -7.19
N ILE A 62 -13.82 17.10 -7.50
CA ILE A 62 -14.24 16.12 -6.51
C ILE A 62 -12.97 15.72 -5.76
N SER A 63 -12.68 16.42 -4.65
CA SER A 63 -11.38 16.41 -3.97
C SER A 63 -10.97 15.04 -3.43
N LYS A 64 -11.91 14.10 -3.39
CA LYS A 64 -11.71 12.79 -2.79
C LYS A 64 -11.86 11.71 -3.84
N ARG A 65 -10.79 11.49 -4.62
CA ARG A 65 -10.59 10.19 -5.25
C ARG A 65 -10.42 9.16 -4.14
N LYS A 66 -11.31 8.16 -4.07
CA LYS A 66 -11.17 7.04 -3.12
C LYS A 66 -9.79 6.41 -3.30
N GLN A 67 -8.94 6.51 -2.28
CA GLN A 67 -7.62 5.91 -2.29
C GLN A 67 -7.74 4.43 -1.90
N PRO A 68 -6.96 3.53 -2.50
CA PRO A 68 -6.93 2.14 -2.07
C PRO A 68 -6.42 2.06 -0.62
N LYS A 69 -7.00 1.17 0.19
CA LYS A 69 -6.61 0.93 1.59
C LYS A 69 -5.14 0.50 1.69
N ASN A 70 -4.69 -0.31 0.73
CA ASN A 70 -3.31 -0.77 0.64
C ASN A 70 -2.55 0.01 -0.43
N LYS A 71 -1.84 1.06 -0.02
CA LYS A 71 -0.93 1.80 -0.89
C LYS A 71 0.40 1.07 -0.96
N LYS A 72 0.82 0.65 -2.15
CA LYS A 72 2.18 0.11 -2.38
C LYS A 72 3.18 1.26 -2.18
N ILE A 73 3.93 1.22 -1.08
CA ILE A 73 5.04 2.15 -0.83
C ILE A 73 6.09 1.91 -1.91
N LYS A 74 6.55 2.98 -2.57
CA LYS A 74 7.62 2.89 -3.58
C LYS A 74 8.92 2.50 -2.89
N LYS A 75 9.66 1.56 -3.48
CA LYS A 75 11.00 1.19 -2.98
C LYS A 75 11.95 2.39 -3.09
N PRO A 76 12.87 2.58 -2.13
CA PRO A 76 13.89 3.63 -2.24
C PRO A 76 14.71 3.44 -3.52
N TYR A 77 15.17 4.55 -4.10
CA TYR A 77 16.01 4.51 -5.29
C TYR A 77 17.32 3.80 -4.96
N THR A 78 17.60 2.75 -5.74
CA THR A 78 18.86 2.01 -5.69
C THR A 78 19.57 2.26 -7.03
N PRO A 79 20.77 2.85 -7.03
CA PRO A 79 21.48 3.19 -8.26
C PRO A 79 21.98 1.95 -9.01
N PHE A 80 22.16 0.84 -8.31
CA PHE A 80 22.56 -0.43 -8.91
C PHE A 80 21.34 -1.24 -9.33
N PRO A 81 21.39 -1.86 -10.53
CA PRO A 81 20.37 -2.81 -10.93
C PRO A 81 20.40 -4.03 -9.99
N PRO A 82 19.26 -4.70 -9.78
CA PRO A 82 19.26 -5.98 -9.08
C PRO A 82 20.11 -7.01 -9.86
N PRO A 83 20.71 -8.00 -9.18
CA PRO A 83 21.44 -9.06 -9.85
C PRO A 83 20.53 -9.81 -10.82
N GLN A 84 21.10 -10.24 -11.95
CA GLN A 84 20.37 -11.05 -12.92
C GLN A 84 20.02 -12.42 -12.30
N PRO A 85 18.84 -12.97 -12.58
CA PRO A 85 18.52 -14.32 -12.15
C PRO A 85 19.46 -15.33 -12.83
N LEU A 86 19.97 -16.28 -12.05
CA LEU A 86 20.84 -17.35 -12.56
C LEU A 86 20.11 -18.21 -13.60
N SER A 87 20.84 -18.68 -14.62
CA SER A 87 20.28 -19.60 -15.61
C SER A 87 20.04 -20.99 -14.99
N LYS A 88 19.21 -21.82 -15.64
CA LYS A 88 19.01 -23.21 -15.20
C LYS A 88 20.32 -24.00 -15.16
N VAL A 89 21.23 -23.72 -16.11
CA VAL A 89 22.55 -24.37 -16.19
C VAL A 89 23.39 -23.95 -15.00
N ASP A 90 23.44 -22.65 -14.69
CA ASP A 90 24.22 -22.11 -13.57
C ASP A 90 23.74 -22.68 -12.23
N ILE A 91 22.42 -22.77 -12.01
CA ILE A 91 21.86 -23.39 -10.80
C ILE A 91 22.27 -24.87 -10.70
N MET A 92 22.29 -25.60 -11.82
CA MET A 92 22.71 -27.01 -11.84
C MET A 92 24.22 -27.19 -11.64
N LEU A 93 25.03 -26.25 -12.13
CA LEU A 93 26.46 -26.20 -11.91
C LEU A 93 26.79 -25.87 -10.45
N GLU A 94 26.16 -24.84 -9.88
CA GLU A 94 26.30 -24.43 -8.47
C GLU A 94 25.91 -25.57 -7.50
N SER A 95 24.82 -26.27 -7.79
CA SER A 95 24.38 -27.45 -7.03
C SER A 95 25.20 -28.72 -7.30
N GLY A 96 26.10 -28.72 -8.29
CA GLY A 96 26.89 -29.88 -8.71
C GLY A 96 26.06 -31.01 -9.34
N GLN A 97 24.77 -30.79 -9.59
CA GLN A 97 23.88 -31.81 -10.19
C GLN A 97 24.06 -31.94 -11.69
N TYR A 98 24.64 -30.93 -12.34
CA TYR A 98 24.88 -30.93 -13.78
C TYR A 98 25.74 -32.12 -14.23
N PHE A 99 26.73 -32.50 -13.42
CA PHE A 99 27.67 -33.58 -13.74
C PHE A 99 27.15 -35.00 -13.43
N LEU A 100 26.01 -35.13 -12.74
CA LEU A 100 25.48 -36.44 -12.36
C LEU A 100 24.71 -37.06 -13.52
N LYS A 101 24.95 -38.35 -13.77
CA LYS A 101 24.14 -39.14 -14.71
C LYS A 101 22.71 -39.29 -14.21
N ASP A 102 21.75 -39.47 -15.12
CA ASP A 102 20.32 -39.55 -14.75
C ASP A 102 20.01 -40.70 -13.78
N GLU A 103 20.74 -41.82 -13.87
CA GLU A 103 20.63 -42.92 -12.91
C GLU A 103 21.02 -42.51 -11.48
N GLN A 104 22.13 -41.76 -11.34
CA GLN A 104 22.60 -41.26 -10.05
C GLN A 104 21.62 -40.24 -9.45
N ARG A 105 21.06 -39.38 -10.31
CA ARG A 105 20.02 -38.42 -9.91
C ARG A 105 18.75 -39.13 -9.45
N LYS A 106 18.32 -40.17 -10.17
CA LYS A 106 17.15 -40.99 -9.82
C LYS A 106 17.37 -41.75 -8.51
N LYS A 107 18.56 -42.32 -8.31
CA LYS A 107 18.94 -43.00 -7.06
C LYS A 107 18.86 -42.05 -5.86
N ARG A 108 19.50 -40.87 -5.92
CA ARG A 108 19.40 -39.85 -4.86
C ARG A 108 17.97 -39.41 -4.60
N LYS A 109 17.15 -39.25 -5.64
CA LYS A 109 15.73 -38.88 -5.50
C LYS A 109 14.94 -39.95 -4.77
N ASN A 110 15.20 -41.23 -5.06
CA ASN A 110 14.56 -42.34 -4.37
C ASN A 110 15.01 -42.44 -2.91
N GLU A 111 16.31 -42.33 -2.64
CA GLU A 111 16.86 -42.28 -1.28
C GLU A 111 16.25 -41.14 -0.45
N MET A 112 16.08 -39.95 -1.04
CA MET A 112 15.44 -38.82 -0.38
C MET A 112 13.96 -39.09 -0.05
N LYS A 113 13.23 -39.75 -0.96
CA LYS A 113 11.83 -40.15 -0.72
C LYS A 113 11.72 -41.20 0.37
N GLU A 114 12.60 -42.20 0.37
CA GLU A 114 12.64 -43.25 1.40
C GLU A 114 12.92 -42.65 2.78
N LYS A 115 13.91 -41.75 2.89
CA LYS A 115 14.19 -41.02 4.13
C LYS A 115 12.98 -40.22 4.62
N LYS A 116 12.32 -39.47 3.73
CA LYS A 116 11.11 -38.72 4.07
C LYS A 116 9.97 -39.64 4.53
N GLN A 117 9.83 -40.81 3.90
CA GLN A 117 8.83 -41.80 4.28
C GLN A 117 9.12 -42.39 5.67
N GLN A 118 10.38 -42.71 5.96
CA GLN A 118 10.82 -43.20 7.27
C GLN A 118 10.55 -42.16 8.36
N GLU A 119 10.88 -40.89 8.12
CA GLU A 119 10.62 -39.78 9.05
C GLU A 119 9.11 -39.60 9.31
N ALA A 120 8.29 -39.61 8.26
CA ALA A 120 6.84 -39.50 8.39
C ALA A 120 6.22 -40.68 9.17
N ASN A 121 6.72 -41.91 8.92
CA ASN A 121 6.29 -43.10 9.66
C ASN A 121 6.67 -42.99 11.14
N LYS A 122 7.89 -42.51 11.44
CA LYS A 122 8.35 -42.28 12.81
C LYS A 122 7.49 -41.23 13.52
N ALA A 123 7.25 -40.08 12.90
CA ALA A 123 6.39 -39.03 13.44
C ALA A 123 4.94 -39.51 13.67
N ARG A 124 4.41 -40.35 12.78
CA ARG A 124 3.09 -40.96 12.95
C ARG A 124 3.05 -41.96 14.12
N GLN A 125 4.13 -42.72 14.31
CA GLN A 125 4.26 -43.64 15.43
C GLN A 125 4.40 -42.88 16.76
N GLU A 126 5.22 -41.83 16.82
CA GLU A 126 5.35 -40.96 18.01
C GLU A 126 4.01 -40.32 18.37
N LYS A 127 3.28 -39.77 17.38
CA LYS A 127 1.94 -39.22 17.61
C LYS A 127 0.95 -40.27 18.14
N ARG A 128 1.06 -41.51 17.66
CA ARG A 128 0.23 -42.63 18.14
C ARG A 128 0.58 -43.01 19.58
N ASN A 129 1.88 -43.18 19.87
CA ASN A 129 2.37 -43.55 21.19
C ASN A 129 2.02 -42.49 22.24
N LYS A 130 2.07 -41.19 21.88
CA LYS A 130 1.67 -40.09 22.78
C LYS A 130 0.22 -40.17 23.25
N ALA A 131 -0.67 -40.80 22.48
CA ALA A 131 -2.06 -41.01 22.92
C ALA A 131 -2.21 -42.17 23.92
N PHE A 132 -1.21 -43.06 24.00
CA PHE A 132 -1.16 -44.18 24.95
C PHE A 132 -0.36 -43.85 26.22
N GLU A 133 0.39 -42.75 26.23
CA GLU A 133 1.01 -42.24 27.45
C GLU A 133 -0.08 -41.62 28.32
N PRO A 134 -0.27 -42.11 29.56
CA PRO A 134 -1.19 -41.47 30.48
C PRO A 134 -0.72 -40.02 30.70
N PRO A 135 -1.66 -39.05 30.76
CA PRO A 135 -1.31 -37.67 31.06
C PRO A 135 -0.59 -37.64 32.41
N ASP A 136 0.50 -36.86 32.50
CA ASP A 136 1.17 -36.65 33.78
C ASP A 136 0.14 -36.14 34.78
N GLU A 137 -0.16 -36.99 35.77
CA GLU A 137 -0.91 -36.57 36.93
C GLU A 137 -0.02 -35.55 37.63
N SER A 138 -0.37 -34.27 37.51
CA SER A 138 0.16 -33.29 38.44
C SER A 138 -0.24 -33.81 39.81
N LEU A 139 0.74 -34.28 40.60
CA LEU A 139 0.53 -34.56 42.00
C LEU A 139 -0.12 -33.29 42.55
N LEU A 140 -1.44 -33.33 42.74
CA LEU A 140 -2.13 -32.35 43.52
C LEU A 140 -1.49 -32.51 44.88
N LYS A 141 -0.50 -31.66 45.16
CA LYS A 141 -0.05 -31.42 46.52
C LYS A 141 -1.31 -30.99 47.26
N ARG A 142 -1.99 -31.95 47.90
CA ARG A 142 -2.78 -31.64 49.08
C ARG A 142 -1.84 -30.82 49.95
N PRO A 143 -2.22 -29.63 50.44
CA PRO A 143 -1.30 -28.79 51.18
C PRO A 143 -0.95 -29.50 52.49
N SER A 144 0.11 -30.31 52.47
CA SER A 144 0.81 -30.71 53.68
C SER A 144 1.67 -29.53 54.08
N SER A 145 1.28 -28.95 55.20
CA SER A 145 1.96 -27.89 55.92
C SER A 145 3.40 -28.29 56.24
N THR A 146 4.39 -27.88 55.43
CA THR A 146 5.75 -27.52 55.91
C THR A 146 6.59 -26.80 54.85
N VAL A 147 6.64 -25.47 55.01
CA VAL A 147 7.73 -24.51 54.78
C VAL A 147 9.08 -25.06 54.24
N ASN A 148 9.53 -24.60 53.05
CA ASN A 148 10.76 -23.77 52.89
C ASN A 148 11.17 -23.44 51.42
N LYS A 149 11.57 -22.16 51.25
CA LYS A 149 12.54 -21.55 50.31
C LYS A 149 12.12 -20.91 48.96
N SER A 150 12.38 -19.59 48.95
CA SER A 150 12.73 -18.64 47.87
C SER A 150 11.69 -18.30 46.80
N SER A 151 10.93 -17.25 47.06
CA SER A 151 10.25 -16.45 46.03
C SER A 151 11.25 -15.50 45.37
N ASP A 152 12.03 -15.98 44.39
CA ASP A 152 12.70 -15.10 43.43
C ASP A 152 11.78 -14.90 42.22
N VAL A 153 10.95 -13.86 42.30
CA VAL A 153 10.10 -13.45 41.18
C VAL A 153 10.97 -12.66 40.22
N ASN A 154 11.17 -13.18 39.01
CA ASN A 154 12.07 -12.57 38.04
C ASN A 154 11.44 -11.31 37.38
N ILE A 155 11.63 -10.15 38.03
CA ILE A 155 11.01 -8.85 37.72
C ILE A 155 11.27 -8.38 36.27
N GLU A 156 12.38 -8.79 35.66
CA GLU A 156 12.75 -8.38 34.29
C GLU A 156 11.81 -8.92 33.21
N ILE A 157 11.35 -10.15 33.37
CA ILE A 157 10.44 -10.80 32.41
C ILE A 157 9.08 -10.10 32.45
N LEU A 158 8.61 -9.74 33.66
CA LEU A 158 7.37 -9.01 33.87
C LEU A 158 7.43 -7.61 33.24
N LYS A 159 8.55 -6.89 33.44
CA LYS A 159 8.80 -5.57 32.83
C LYS A 159 8.85 -5.65 31.30
N LYS A 160 9.45 -6.69 30.71
CA LYS A 160 9.49 -6.90 29.25
C LYS A 160 8.10 -7.13 28.67
N ASN A 161 7.25 -7.89 29.36
CA ASN A 161 5.87 -8.17 28.92
C ASN A 161 4.98 -6.92 28.97
N ILE A 162 5.10 -6.10 30.03
CA ILE A 162 4.37 -4.82 30.13
C ILE A 162 4.83 -3.84 29.03
N LYS A 163 6.13 -3.77 28.72
CA LYS A 163 6.63 -2.93 27.60
C LYS A 163 6.13 -3.39 26.23
N LYS A 164 5.97 -4.70 26.00
CA LYS A 164 5.39 -5.23 24.75
C LYS A 164 3.91 -4.85 24.60
N LEU A 165 3.15 -4.86 25.70
CA LEU A 165 1.75 -4.47 25.72
C LEU A 165 1.54 -2.96 25.46
N LYS A 166 2.42 -2.09 25.97
CA LYS A 166 2.38 -0.63 25.72
C LYS A 166 2.82 -0.21 24.31
N LYS A 167 3.42 -1.11 23.51
CA LYS A 167 3.86 -0.86 22.13
C LYS A 167 2.85 -1.34 21.07
N LYS A 168 1.75 -1.98 21.48
CA LYS A 168 0.64 -2.34 20.60
C LYS A 168 -0.38 -1.21 20.54
#